data_AF-A0A843K3F7-F1
#
_entry.id   AF-A0A843K3F7-F1
#
_cell.length_a   1.000
_cell.length_b   1.000
_cell.length_c   1.000
_cell.angle_alpha   90.00
_cell.angle_beta   90.00
_cell.angle_gamma   90.00
#
_symmetry.space_group_name_H-M   'P 1'
#
loop_
_entity.id
_entity.type
_entity.pdbx_description
1 polymer ?
#
loop_
_entity_poly.entity_id
_entity_poly.type
_entity_poly.pdbx_seq_one_letter_code
_entity_poly.pdbx_strand_id
1 'polypeptide(L)'
;MKRTKPDRLIITSPYEEPKQHWHYDRETRSFELKDGRRKAGYTIASEASRSFDDPGIFKELSLVNRIRPRVKTWREAGYPGVTGITKRLLDHWNDSDQRELRLFFCQIEAIETLIWLAEAPTAEQVGIEAPSDGGPFRRFCSKMATGSGKTIVMAMLIAWQALNKATYPQDTRFSKHIFVVAPGLTVKSRLQVLIPSQPGNYYEQFNIVPSGLLDKLRQARVVIRNWQALNWESDERLARKKGVDKRGAKSDEAYAREALGELSTARNLLVINDEAHHAWRVPAESKVKGVKKEDIEEATKWVGGLDRIHQARGILACFDFTATPFVPSGKKS
;
A
#
# COMPACT_ATOMS: atom_id res chain seq x y z
N MET A 1 24.07 -27.22 -5.05
CA MET A 1 24.46 -27.71 -6.40
C MET A 1 24.30 -26.55 -7.37
N LYS A 2 25.40 -26.09 -7.99
CA LYS A 2 25.38 -24.96 -8.94
C LYS A 2 24.79 -25.42 -10.28
N ARG A 3 23.86 -24.65 -10.85
CA ARG A 3 23.18 -24.98 -12.12
C ARG A 3 23.21 -23.79 -13.07
N THR A 4 23.48 -24.01 -14.35
CA THR A 4 23.41 -22.93 -15.37
C THR A 4 21.98 -22.52 -15.67
N LYS A 5 21.01 -23.43 -15.50
CA LYS A 5 19.56 -23.15 -15.53
C LYS A 5 18.83 -23.95 -14.43
N PRO A 6 17.86 -23.39 -13.70
CA PRO A 6 17.07 -24.14 -12.73
C PRO A 6 16.08 -25.09 -13.43
N ASP A 7 16.00 -26.34 -12.99
CA ASP A 7 15.02 -27.31 -13.52
C ASP A 7 13.57 -26.96 -13.15
N ARG A 8 13.39 -26.26 -12.01
CA ARG A 8 12.09 -25.76 -11.54
C ARG A 8 12.26 -24.34 -11.02
N LEU A 9 11.55 -23.40 -11.66
CA LEU A 9 11.59 -21.98 -11.28
C LEU A 9 10.82 -21.70 -9.99
N ILE A 10 9.66 -22.36 -9.80
CA ILE A 10 8.80 -22.19 -8.63
C ILE A 10 9.13 -23.27 -7.60
N ILE A 11 9.84 -22.88 -6.54
CA ILE A 11 10.37 -23.79 -5.50
C ILE A 11 9.71 -23.60 -4.13
N THR A 12 8.71 -22.72 -4.02
CA THR A 12 8.06 -22.36 -2.75
C THR A 12 6.54 -22.47 -2.86
N SER A 13 5.89 -22.86 -1.76
CA SER A 13 4.43 -22.75 -1.61
C SER A 13 4.01 -21.27 -1.54
N PRO A 14 2.87 -20.87 -2.14
CA PRO A 14 2.33 -19.51 -1.96
C PRO A 14 1.70 -19.29 -0.58
N TYR A 15 1.44 -20.36 0.17
CA TYR A 15 0.73 -20.33 1.46
C TYR A 15 1.64 -20.38 2.68
N GLU A 16 2.94 -20.62 2.48
CA GLU A 16 3.92 -20.76 3.57
C GLU A 16 5.06 -19.76 3.42
N GLU A 17 5.76 -19.48 4.53
CA GLU A 17 6.98 -18.70 4.47
C GLU A 17 8.02 -19.39 3.57
N PRO A 18 8.63 -18.69 2.60
CA PRO A 18 9.65 -19.27 1.74
C PRO A 18 10.84 -19.81 2.53
N LYS A 19 11.10 -21.12 2.41
CA LYS A 19 12.22 -21.80 3.10
C LYS A 19 13.50 -21.83 2.26
N GLN A 20 13.42 -21.57 0.96
CA GLN A 20 14.55 -21.60 0.04
C GLN A 20 14.35 -20.56 -1.07
N HIS A 21 15.45 -20.16 -1.71
CA HIS A 21 15.42 -19.28 -2.87
C HIS A 21 16.57 -19.56 -3.84
N TRP A 22 16.37 -19.24 -5.12
CA TRP A 22 17.44 -19.22 -6.10
C TRP A 22 18.30 -17.97 -5.91
N HIS A 23 19.59 -18.17 -5.71
CA HIS A 23 20.63 -17.15 -5.69
C HIS A 23 21.42 -17.21 -7.01
N TYR A 24 21.58 -16.08 -7.69
CA TYR A 24 22.40 -15.99 -8.89
C TYR A 24 23.81 -15.53 -8.55
N ASP A 25 24.80 -16.38 -8.84
CA ASP A 25 26.22 -16.09 -8.72
C ASP A 25 26.72 -15.47 -10.04
N ARG A 26 27.16 -14.21 -9.98
CA ARG A 26 27.61 -13.44 -11.16
C ARG A 26 28.97 -13.89 -11.68
N GLU A 27 29.84 -14.41 -10.82
CA GLU A 27 31.19 -14.85 -11.21
C GLU A 27 31.09 -16.16 -11.99
N THR A 28 30.30 -17.10 -11.47
CA THR A 28 30.13 -18.42 -12.10
C THR A 28 28.95 -18.51 -13.06
N ARG A 29 28.15 -17.43 -13.18
CA ARG A 29 26.93 -17.35 -14.00
C ARG A 29 25.98 -18.53 -13.75
N SER A 30 25.84 -18.90 -12.48
CA SER A 30 25.09 -20.07 -12.07
C SER A 30 24.06 -19.73 -11.00
N PHE A 31 22.98 -20.48 -10.99
CA PHE A 31 21.99 -20.47 -9.94
C PHE A 31 22.34 -21.50 -8.87
N GLU A 32 22.29 -21.06 -7.63
CA GLU A 32 22.44 -21.89 -6.45
C GLU A 32 21.15 -21.82 -5.63
N LEU A 33 20.67 -22.98 -5.21
CA LEU A 33 19.57 -23.05 -4.25
C LEU A 33 20.14 -22.74 -2.86
N LYS A 34 19.68 -21.66 -2.24
CA LYS A 34 20.06 -21.29 -0.87
C LYS A 34 18.88 -21.46 0.09
N ASP A 35 19.22 -21.89 1.29
CA ASP A 35 18.26 -21.97 2.38
C ASP A 35 17.89 -20.60 2.93
N GLY A 36 16.69 -20.53 3.49
CA GLY A 36 16.06 -19.32 3.98
C GLY A 36 15.35 -18.51 2.90
N ARG A 37 14.58 -17.53 3.39
CA ARG A 37 13.86 -16.58 2.55
C ARG A 37 14.82 -15.57 1.93
N ARG A 38 14.66 -15.30 0.63
CA ARG A 38 15.40 -14.23 -0.05
C ARG A 38 15.20 -12.89 0.66
N LYS A 39 16.31 -12.20 0.93
CA LYS A 39 16.29 -10.83 1.45
C LYS A 39 15.42 -9.91 0.58
N ALA A 40 14.73 -8.98 1.22
CA ALA A 40 14.02 -7.92 0.53
C ALA A 40 15.01 -7.00 -0.17
N GLY A 41 14.71 -6.65 -1.42
CA GLY A 41 15.56 -5.81 -2.24
C GLY A 41 14.98 -5.61 -3.64
N TYR A 42 15.74 -4.91 -4.47
CA TYR A 42 15.48 -4.71 -5.88
C TYR A 42 16.79 -4.81 -6.66
N THR A 43 16.68 -5.07 -7.95
CA THR A 43 17.84 -5.17 -8.82
C THR A 43 17.88 -3.96 -9.74
N ILE A 44 19.06 -3.38 -9.90
CA ILE A 44 19.31 -2.27 -10.85
C ILE A 44 20.23 -2.75 -11.97
N ALA A 45 20.03 -2.25 -13.19
CA ALA A 45 20.97 -2.51 -14.28
C ALA A 45 22.41 -2.09 -13.91
N SER A 46 23.40 -2.89 -14.32
CA SER A 46 24.81 -2.51 -14.19
C SER A 46 25.27 -1.65 -15.37
N GLU A 47 26.40 -0.95 -15.23
CA GLU A 47 26.99 -0.17 -16.32
C GLU A 47 27.41 -1.04 -17.52
N ALA A 48 27.61 -2.35 -17.31
CA ALA A 48 27.94 -3.33 -18.35
C ALA A 48 26.71 -3.94 -19.04
N SER A 49 25.48 -3.48 -18.74
CA SER A 49 24.22 -4.06 -19.26
C SER A 49 24.00 -3.87 -20.77
N ARG A 50 24.95 -3.26 -21.49
CA ARG A 50 24.85 -3.06 -22.94
C ARG A 50 25.20 -4.31 -23.75
N SER A 51 25.70 -5.39 -23.13
CA SER A 51 26.31 -6.48 -23.90
C SER A 51 25.91 -7.92 -23.56
N PHE A 52 25.12 -8.28 -22.54
CA PHE A 52 24.53 -9.65 -22.39
C PHE A 52 23.67 -9.78 -21.11
N ASP A 53 23.08 -10.96 -20.86
CA ASP A 53 22.32 -11.45 -19.68
C ASP A 53 22.96 -11.16 -18.30
N ASP A 54 23.12 -9.89 -17.94
CA ASP A 54 23.47 -9.46 -16.60
C ASP A 54 22.19 -9.22 -15.79
N PRO A 55 21.91 -10.02 -14.75
CA PRO A 55 20.72 -9.82 -13.93
C PRO A 55 20.75 -8.50 -13.15
N GLY A 56 21.90 -7.81 -13.10
CA GLY A 56 22.07 -6.51 -12.47
C GLY A 56 22.63 -6.59 -11.04
N ILE A 57 22.65 -5.46 -10.36
CA ILE A 57 23.16 -5.31 -8.99
C ILE A 57 21.99 -5.34 -8.01
N PHE A 58 21.97 -6.32 -7.11
CA PHE A 58 20.95 -6.41 -6.07
C PHE A 58 21.22 -5.40 -4.96
N LYS A 59 20.21 -4.59 -4.63
CA LYS A 59 20.20 -3.61 -3.55
C LYS A 59 19.20 -4.04 -2.50
N GLU A 60 19.69 -4.30 -1.29
CA GLU A 60 18.87 -4.72 -0.16
C GLU A 60 18.02 -3.56 0.39
N LEU A 61 16.80 -3.88 0.81
CA LEU A 61 15.95 -3.00 1.61
C LEU A 61 16.19 -3.29 3.09
N SER A 62 17.21 -2.65 3.66
CA SER A 62 17.68 -2.90 5.04
C SER A 62 16.56 -2.79 6.08
N LEU A 63 15.72 -1.76 6.01
CA LEU A 63 14.59 -1.56 6.93
C LEU A 63 13.60 -2.73 6.89
N VAL A 64 13.24 -3.19 5.69
CA VAL A 64 12.32 -4.34 5.53
C VAL A 64 12.95 -5.62 6.08
N ASN A 65 14.25 -5.83 5.83
CA ASN A 65 14.98 -6.98 6.35
C ASN A 65 15.11 -6.96 7.89
N ARG A 66 15.03 -5.79 8.53
CA ARG A 66 14.96 -5.64 9.99
C ARG A 66 13.54 -5.86 10.54
N ILE A 67 12.51 -5.47 9.80
CA ILE A 67 11.10 -5.60 10.23
C ILE A 67 10.62 -7.06 10.17
N ARG A 68 10.90 -7.78 9.07
CA ARG A 68 10.43 -9.16 8.87
C ARG A 68 10.64 -10.11 10.06
N PRO A 69 11.86 -10.27 10.63
CA PRO A 69 12.06 -11.16 11.77
C PRO A 69 11.30 -10.70 13.01
N ARG A 70 11.12 -9.38 13.22
CA ARG A 70 10.35 -8.86 14.36
C ARG A 70 8.86 -9.14 14.24
N VAL A 71 8.29 -8.95 13.05
CA VAL A 71 6.89 -9.32 12.77
C VAL A 71 6.70 -10.82 12.98
N LYS A 72 7.65 -11.65 12.56
CA LYS A 72 7.63 -13.10 12.81
C LYS A 72 7.64 -13.42 14.30
N THR A 73 8.58 -12.87 15.07
CA THR A 73 8.64 -13.07 16.53
C THR A 73 7.36 -12.61 17.23
N TRP A 74 6.83 -11.44 16.84
CA TRP A 74 5.57 -10.92 17.37
C TRP A 74 4.37 -11.82 17.04
N ARG A 75 4.31 -12.37 15.81
CA ARG A 75 3.32 -13.36 15.40
C ARG A 75 3.41 -14.63 16.24
N GLU A 76 4.61 -15.19 16.39
CA GLU A 76 4.87 -16.42 17.17
C GLU A 76 4.56 -16.24 18.67
N ALA A 77 4.71 -15.03 19.20
CA ALA A 77 4.31 -14.66 20.55
C ALA A 77 2.79 -14.46 20.73
N GLY A 78 1.98 -14.69 19.68
CA GLY A 78 0.52 -14.60 19.75
C GLY A 78 -0.05 -13.18 19.58
N TYR A 79 0.70 -12.27 18.96
CA TYR A 79 0.30 -10.89 18.66
C TYR A 79 0.09 -10.00 19.90
N PRO A 80 1.08 -9.87 20.82
CA PRO A 80 0.92 -9.00 21.98
C PRO A 80 0.62 -7.54 21.59
N GLY A 81 -0.24 -6.88 22.39
CA GLY A 81 -0.58 -5.46 22.24
C GLY A 81 -1.75 -5.14 21.29
N VAL A 82 -2.23 -6.10 20.50
CA VAL A 82 -3.37 -5.86 19.60
C VAL A 82 -4.71 -5.77 20.33
N THR A 83 -5.70 -5.10 19.75
CA THR A 83 -7.07 -5.15 20.28
C THR A 83 -7.69 -6.55 20.15
N GLY A 84 -8.75 -6.80 20.92
CA GLY A 84 -9.53 -8.04 20.78
C GLY A 84 -10.15 -8.25 19.39
N ILE A 85 -10.48 -7.17 18.66
CA ILE A 85 -10.99 -7.26 17.28
C ILE A 85 -9.87 -7.64 16.32
N THR A 86 -8.71 -7.01 16.47
CA THR A 86 -7.54 -7.34 15.66
C THR A 86 -7.10 -8.78 15.88
N LYS A 87 -7.07 -9.26 17.13
CA LYS A 87 -6.77 -10.67 17.44
C LYS A 87 -7.76 -11.62 16.77
N ARG A 88 -9.07 -11.35 16.87
CA ARG A 88 -10.11 -12.16 16.23
C ARG A 88 -9.99 -12.19 14.70
N LEU A 89 -9.61 -11.08 14.07
CA LEU A 89 -9.35 -11.03 12.63
C LEU A 89 -8.12 -11.84 12.25
N LEU A 90 -7.01 -11.69 12.99
CA LEU A 90 -5.78 -12.45 12.76
C LEU A 90 -6.01 -13.95 12.89
N ASP A 91 -6.72 -14.38 13.94
CA ASP A 91 -7.05 -15.79 14.13
C ASP A 91 -7.94 -16.30 12.98
N HIS A 92 -8.95 -15.52 12.57
CA HIS A 92 -9.82 -15.85 11.43
C HIS A 92 -9.06 -15.98 10.10
N TRP A 93 -8.07 -15.11 9.85
CA TRP A 93 -7.28 -15.14 8.61
C TRP A 93 -6.29 -16.30 8.55
N ASN A 94 -5.81 -16.76 9.71
CA ASN A 94 -4.90 -17.91 9.80
C ASN A 94 -5.63 -19.26 9.87
N ASP A 95 -6.91 -19.27 10.21
CA ASP A 95 -7.75 -20.47 10.20
C ASP A 95 -8.10 -20.90 8.76
N SER A 96 -7.57 -22.06 8.37
CA SER A 96 -7.81 -22.66 7.04
C SER A 96 -9.24 -23.15 6.86
N ASP A 97 -9.95 -23.47 7.94
CA ASP A 97 -11.30 -24.05 7.88
C ASP A 97 -12.36 -22.97 7.60
N GLN A 98 -11.99 -21.68 7.72
CA GLN A 98 -12.86 -20.56 7.41
C GLN A 98 -13.02 -20.33 5.90
N ARG A 99 -12.17 -20.89 5.04
CA ARG A 99 -12.13 -20.51 3.63
C ARG A 99 -11.67 -21.64 2.73
N GLU A 100 -12.37 -21.83 1.60
CA GLU A 100 -11.90 -22.73 0.53
C GLU A 100 -10.63 -22.18 -0.12
N LEU A 101 -10.62 -20.88 -0.42
CA LEU A 101 -9.47 -20.17 -0.98
C LEU A 101 -8.58 -19.64 0.15
N ARG A 102 -7.53 -20.39 0.47
CA ARG A 102 -6.52 -19.99 1.46
C ARG A 102 -5.87 -18.66 1.07
N LEU A 103 -5.64 -17.80 2.06
CA LEU A 103 -4.89 -16.57 1.88
C LEU A 103 -3.42 -16.89 1.63
N PHE A 104 -2.77 -16.15 0.73
CA PHE A 104 -1.34 -16.31 0.49
C PHE A 104 -0.53 -15.79 1.68
N PHE A 105 0.62 -16.41 1.93
CA PHE A 105 1.54 -15.98 2.97
C PHE A 105 1.90 -14.50 2.82
N CYS A 106 2.12 -14.03 1.59
CA CYS A 106 2.45 -12.62 1.34
C CYS A 106 1.29 -11.66 1.64
N GLN A 107 0.04 -12.11 1.60
CA GLN A 107 -1.13 -11.31 1.97
C GLN A 107 -1.22 -11.18 3.49
N ILE A 108 -1.08 -12.31 4.21
CA ILE A 108 -1.05 -12.36 5.67
C ILE A 108 0.10 -11.51 6.22
N GLU A 109 1.32 -11.73 5.72
CA GLU A 109 2.47 -10.96 6.19
C GLU A 109 2.34 -9.46 5.91
N ALA A 110 1.76 -9.08 4.77
CA ALA A 110 1.53 -7.68 4.45
C ALA A 110 0.60 -7.04 5.50
N ILE A 111 -0.57 -7.63 5.76
CA ILE A 111 -1.50 -7.05 6.74
C ILE A 111 -0.94 -7.08 8.17
N GLU A 112 -0.25 -8.17 8.56
CA GLU A 112 0.38 -8.27 9.88
C GLU A 112 1.45 -7.22 10.08
N THR A 113 2.22 -6.90 9.03
CA THR A 113 3.23 -5.83 9.10
C THR A 113 2.56 -4.47 9.32
N LEU A 114 1.44 -4.19 8.64
CA LEU A 114 0.69 -2.94 8.83
C LEU A 114 0.09 -2.85 10.24
N ILE A 115 -0.45 -3.97 10.76
CA ILE A 115 -0.97 -4.06 12.12
C ILE A 115 0.16 -3.87 13.13
N TRP A 116 1.28 -4.55 12.95
CA TRP A 116 2.45 -4.46 13.83
C TRP A 116 2.95 -3.02 13.94
N LEU A 117 3.04 -2.29 12.81
CA LEU A 117 3.44 -0.88 12.80
C LEU A 117 2.47 0.04 13.57
N ALA A 118 1.20 -0.34 13.71
CA ALA A 118 0.17 0.49 14.34
C ALA A 118 -0.18 0.09 15.79
N GLU A 119 -0.11 -1.20 16.11
CA GLU A 119 -0.60 -1.75 17.38
C GLU A 119 0.45 -2.45 18.23
N ALA A 120 1.58 -2.88 17.65
CA ALA A 120 2.58 -3.56 18.46
C ALA A 120 3.15 -2.61 19.53
N PRO A 121 3.57 -3.15 20.70
CA PRO A 121 4.20 -2.36 21.74
C PRO A 121 5.37 -1.53 21.20
N THR A 122 5.54 -0.30 21.67
CA THR A 122 6.60 0.60 21.19
C THR A 122 8.00 -0.01 21.32
N ALA A 123 8.22 -0.86 22.32
CA ALA A 123 9.45 -1.63 22.51
C ALA A 123 9.82 -2.50 21.30
N GLU A 124 8.82 -3.08 20.61
CA GLU A 124 9.04 -3.90 19.40
C GLU A 124 9.55 -3.06 18.22
N GLN A 125 9.22 -1.77 18.19
CA GLN A 125 9.55 -0.87 17.10
C GLN A 125 10.84 -0.06 17.35
N VAL A 126 11.55 -0.29 18.45
CA VAL A 126 12.79 0.45 18.77
C VAL A 126 13.83 0.30 17.65
N GLY A 127 14.28 1.44 17.12
CA GLY A 127 15.23 1.54 16.02
C GLY A 127 14.63 1.30 14.62
N ILE A 128 13.30 1.14 14.51
CA ILE A 128 12.57 1.08 13.24
C ILE A 128 11.99 2.47 12.97
N GLU A 129 12.70 3.24 12.17
CA GLU A 129 12.23 4.55 11.70
C GLU A 129 11.86 4.46 10.23
N ALA A 130 10.57 4.60 9.93
CA ALA A 130 10.09 4.70 8.57
C ALA A 130 10.41 6.11 8.04
N PRO A 131 11.12 6.24 6.90
CA PRO A 131 11.44 7.54 6.33
C PRO A 131 10.16 8.29 5.95
N SER A 132 10.14 9.59 6.18
CA SER A 132 9.08 10.47 5.67
C SER A 132 9.27 10.73 4.18
N ASP A 133 8.17 10.87 3.43
CA ASP A 133 8.22 11.38 2.06
C ASP A 133 8.34 12.92 2.00
N GLY A 134 8.38 13.59 3.15
CA GLY A 134 8.35 15.05 3.30
C GLY A 134 6.93 15.62 3.47
N GLY A 135 5.91 14.76 3.55
CA GLY A 135 4.52 15.13 3.72
C GLY A 135 4.05 15.30 5.18
N PRO A 136 2.85 15.86 5.39
CA PRO A 136 2.29 16.11 6.72
C PRO A 136 1.66 14.88 7.38
N PHE A 137 1.51 13.77 6.66
CA PHE A 137 0.94 12.52 7.17
C PHE A 137 1.83 11.32 6.83
N ARG A 138 1.76 10.28 7.66
CA ARG A 138 2.53 9.05 7.47
C ARG A 138 2.01 8.25 6.29
N ARG A 139 2.95 7.66 5.54
CA ARG A 139 2.66 6.77 4.41
C ARG A 139 3.38 5.44 4.57
N PHE A 140 2.67 4.35 4.34
CA PHE A 140 3.22 3.01 4.37
C PHE A 140 3.05 2.36 2.99
N CYS A 141 4.16 1.94 2.38
CA CYS A 141 4.16 1.32 1.07
C CYS A 141 4.29 -0.20 1.17
N SER A 142 3.26 -0.90 0.70
CA SER A 142 3.25 -2.34 0.50
C SER A 142 3.56 -2.68 -0.96
N LYS A 143 4.82 -3.06 -1.20
CA LYS A 143 5.26 -3.60 -2.49
C LYS A 143 4.76 -5.04 -2.62
N MET A 144 3.88 -5.26 -3.58
CA MET A 144 3.24 -6.55 -3.82
C MET A 144 3.20 -6.86 -5.33
N ALA A 145 3.66 -8.05 -5.72
CA ALA A 145 3.70 -8.45 -7.13
C ALA A 145 2.29 -8.43 -7.76
N THR A 146 2.20 -8.15 -9.06
CA THR A 146 0.93 -8.28 -9.80
C THR A 146 0.40 -9.71 -9.68
N GLY A 147 -0.90 -9.84 -9.40
CA GLY A 147 -1.53 -11.15 -9.17
C GLY A 147 -1.36 -11.73 -7.76
N SER A 148 -0.59 -11.10 -6.86
CA SER A 148 -0.45 -11.56 -5.47
C SER A 148 -1.65 -11.26 -4.56
N GLY A 149 -2.69 -10.60 -5.08
CA GLY A 149 -3.91 -10.27 -4.34
C GLY A 149 -3.83 -8.98 -3.50
N LYS A 150 -3.29 -7.89 -4.05
CA LYS A 150 -3.25 -6.56 -3.39
C LYS A 150 -4.62 -6.14 -2.85
N THR A 151 -5.66 -6.32 -3.66
CA THR A 151 -7.04 -5.95 -3.31
C THR A 151 -7.60 -6.76 -2.14
N ILE A 152 -7.14 -8.00 -1.94
CA ILE A 152 -7.50 -8.79 -0.74
C ILE A 152 -6.90 -8.12 0.49
N VAL A 153 -5.62 -7.72 0.45
CA VAL A 153 -4.97 -7.02 1.57
C VAL A 153 -5.62 -5.66 1.84
N MET A 154 -6.05 -4.94 0.79
CA MET A 154 -6.85 -3.71 0.96
C MET A 154 -8.17 -3.98 1.69
N ALA A 155 -8.89 -5.07 1.36
CA ALA A 155 -10.10 -5.46 2.07
C ALA A 155 -9.80 -5.83 3.54
N MET A 156 -8.71 -6.57 3.81
CA MET A 156 -8.27 -6.89 5.17
C MET A 156 -7.93 -5.62 5.97
N LEU A 157 -7.24 -4.66 5.35
CA LEU A 157 -6.93 -3.34 5.92
C LEU A 157 -8.20 -2.57 6.28
N ILE A 158 -9.18 -2.49 5.37
CA ILE A 158 -10.45 -1.82 5.62
C ILE A 158 -11.23 -2.51 6.74
N ALA A 159 -11.28 -3.84 6.74
CA ALA A 159 -11.94 -4.62 7.79
C ALA A 159 -11.30 -4.35 9.16
N TRP A 160 -9.96 -4.42 9.23
CA TRP A 160 -9.21 -4.12 10.44
C TRP A 160 -9.51 -2.72 10.98
N GLN A 161 -9.46 -1.71 10.11
CA GLN A 161 -9.65 -0.31 10.48
C GLN A 161 -11.10 -0.01 10.89
N ALA A 162 -12.07 -0.42 10.07
CA ALA A 162 -13.48 -0.12 10.31
C ALA A 162 -14.05 -0.88 11.52
N LEU A 163 -13.71 -2.16 11.69
CA LEU A 163 -14.22 -2.98 12.80
C LEU A 163 -13.67 -2.53 14.15
N ASN A 164 -12.38 -2.18 14.19
CA ASN A 164 -11.79 -1.58 15.38
C ASN A 164 -12.44 -0.24 15.69
N LYS A 165 -12.58 0.65 14.72
CA LYS A 165 -13.21 1.97 14.96
C LYS A 165 -14.67 1.87 15.37
N ALA A 166 -15.42 0.90 14.82
CA ALA A 166 -16.81 0.64 15.19
C ALA A 166 -16.95 0.02 16.59
N THR A 167 -15.94 -0.71 17.07
CA THR A 167 -15.95 -1.35 18.39
C THR A 167 -15.36 -0.46 19.48
N TYR A 168 -14.35 0.32 19.14
CA TYR A 168 -13.65 1.24 20.04
C TYR A 168 -13.69 2.68 19.46
N PRO A 169 -14.82 3.39 19.56
CA PRO A 169 -14.99 4.69 18.91
C PRO A 169 -13.99 5.76 19.36
N GLN A 170 -13.49 5.66 20.60
CA GLN A 170 -12.52 6.60 21.17
C GLN A 170 -11.07 6.31 20.78
N ASP A 171 -10.78 5.13 20.20
CA ASP A 171 -9.44 4.82 19.74
C ASP A 171 -9.13 5.61 18.46
N THR A 172 -8.13 6.48 18.53
CA THR A 172 -7.75 7.39 17.45
C THR A 172 -6.86 6.73 16.40
N ARG A 173 -6.34 5.52 16.68
CA ARG A 173 -5.48 4.75 15.76
C ARG A 173 -6.25 4.18 14.57
N PHE A 174 -7.59 4.21 14.61
CA PHE A 174 -8.44 3.59 13.60
C PHE A 174 -9.42 4.56 12.95
N SER A 175 -9.80 4.26 11.71
CA SER A 175 -10.85 4.98 10.99
C SER A 175 -11.83 4.04 10.30
N LYS A 176 -13.09 4.47 10.20
CA LYS A 176 -14.12 3.84 9.36
C LYS A 176 -14.44 4.65 8.10
N HIS A 177 -13.70 5.74 7.87
CA HIS A 177 -13.86 6.64 6.74
C HIS A 177 -12.67 6.44 5.80
N ILE A 178 -12.89 5.70 4.71
CA ILE A 178 -11.85 5.21 3.83
C ILE A 178 -11.96 5.89 2.48
N PHE A 179 -10.89 6.56 2.07
CA PHE A 179 -10.77 7.19 0.76
C PHE A 179 -9.76 6.43 -0.09
N VAL A 180 -10.23 5.80 -1.16
CA VAL A 180 -9.41 4.99 -2.06
C VAL A 180 -9.18 5.77 -3.36
N VAL A 181 -7.92 5.88 -3.79
CA VAL A 181 -7.54 6.54 -5.03
C VAL A 181 -6.95 5.54 -6.02
N ALA A 182 -7.48 5.57 -7.25
CA ALA A 182 -7.10 4.69 -8.34
C ALA A 182 -6.45 5.47 -9.50
N PRO A 183 -5.51 4.86 -10.24
CA PRO A 183 -4.79 5.52 -11.35
C PRO A 183 -5.66 5.73 -12.59
N GLY A 184 -6.69 4.90 -12.79
CA GLY A 184 -7.56 4.96 -13.96
C GLY A 184 -8.97 4.46 -13.68
N LEU A 185 -9.90 4.73 -14.61
CA LEU A 185 -11.31 4.33 -14.46
C LEU A 185 -11.50 2.81 -14.42
N THR A 186 -10.74 2.05 -15.22
CA THR A 186 -10.82 0.58 -15.22
C THR A 186 -10.37 -0.03 -13.88
N VAL A 187 -9.37 0.55 -13.22
CA VAL A 187 -8.93 0.12 -11.89
C VAL A 187 -9.97 0.54 -10.85
N LYS A 188 -10.45 1.78 -10.91
CA LYS A 188 -11.52 2.29 -10.04
C LYS A 188 -12.77 1.38 -10.05
N SER A 189 -13.21 0.93 -11.23
CA SER A 189 -14.35 0.02 -11.37
C SER A 189 -14.09 -1.36 -10.75
N ARG A 190 -12.87 -1.89 -10.87
CA ARG A 190 -12.49 -3.16 -10.25
C ARG A 190 -12.38 -3.08 -8.73
N LEU A 191 -12.00 -1.92 -8.19
CA LEU A 191 -11.91 -1.70 -6.75
C LEU A 191 -13.27 -1.56 -6.05
N GLN A 192 -14.41 -1.49 -6.78
CA GLN A 192 -15.74 -1.42 -6.17
C GLN A 192 -16.05 -2.58 -5.21
N VAL A 193 -15.37 -3.72 -5.40
CA VAL A 193 -15.42 -4.88 -4.50
C VAL A 193 -14.95 -4.59 -3.06
N LEU A 194 -14.28 -3.45 -2.83
CA LEU A 194 -13.86 -2.99 -1.50
C LEU A 194 -14.96 -2.30 -0.71
N ILE A 195 -16.11 -1.99 -1.34
CA ILE A 195 -17.24 -1.33 -0.67
C ILE A 195 -18.10 -2.41 0.01
N PRO A 196 -18.22 -2.42 1.35
CA PRO A 196 -18.92 -3.52 2.05
C PRO A 196 -20.40 -3.68 1.70
N SER A 197 -21.04 -2.61 1.26
CA SER A 197 -22.46 -2.63 0.87
C SER A 197 -22.70 -3.05 -0.58
N GLN A 198 -21.65 -3.22 -1.39
CA GLN A 198 -21.79 -3.65 -2.79
C GLN A 198 -21.98 -5.17 -2.88
N PRO A 199 -22.85 -5.66 -3.78
CA PRO A 199 -22.89 -7.07 -4.12
C PRO A 199 -21.55 -7.55 -4.69
N GLY A 200 -21.16 -8.79 -4.39
CA GLY A 200 -19.88 -9.35 -4.86
C GLY A 200 -18.66 -8.68 -4.21
N ASN A 201 -18.82 -8.08 -3.03
CA ASN A 201 -17.71 -7.53 -2.27
C ASN A 201 -16.74 -8.64 -1.83
N TYR A 202 -15.47 -8.26 -1.64
CA TYR A 202 -14.43 -9.21 -1.26
C TYR A 202 -14.56 -9.73 0.17
N TYR A 203 -15.31 -9.04 1.04
CA TYR A 203 -15.49 -9.48 2.42
C TYR A 203 -16.29 -10.78 2.49
N GLU A 204 -17.34 -10.89 1.67
CA GLU A 204 -18.13 -12.10 1.49
C GLU A 204 -17.41 -13.11 0.60
N GLN A 205 -16.92 -12.69 -0.58
CA GLN A 205 -16.32 -13.61 -1.56
C GLN A 205 -15.12 -14.40 -1.01
N PHE A 206 -14.29 -13.76 -0.19
CA PHE A 206 -13.07 -14.38 0.37
C PHE A 206 -13.17 -14.66 1.88
N ASN A 207 -14.38 -14.57 2.45
CA ASN A 207 -14.64 -14.67 3.89
C ASN A 207 -13.59 -13.91 4.73
N ILE A 208 -13.41 -12.61 4.44
CA ILE A 208 -12.38 -11.78 5.09
C ILE A 208 -12.78 -11.43 6.52
N VAL A 209 -14.07 -11.40 6.83
CA VAL A 209 -14.60 -10.96 8.12
C VAL A 209 -15.45 -12.07 8.73
N PRO A 210 -15.24 -12.43 10.02
CA PRO A 210 -16.11 -13.36 10.72
C PRO A 210 -17.58 -12.94 10.59
N SER A 211 -18.48 -13.90 10.36
CA SER A 211 -19.91 -13.63 10.09
C SER A 211 -20.56 -12.68 11.10
N GLY A 212 -20.29 -12.88 12.41
CA GLY A 212 -20.79 -12.02 13.49
C GLY A 212 -20.24 -10.59 13.53
N LEU A 213 -19.34 -10.20 12.63
CA LEU A 213 -18.79 -8.85 12.51
C LEU A 213 -19.23 -8.13 11.22
N LEU A 214 -19.95 -8.79 10.31
CA LEU A 214 -20.36 -8.20 9.03
C LEU A 214 -21.25 -6.96 9.21
N ASP A 215 -22.18 -6.97 10.17
CA ASP A 215 -23.03 -5.81 10.42
C ASP A 215 -22.25 -4.60 10.95
N LYS A 216 -21.19 -4.83 11.72
CA LYS A 216 -20.28 -3.76 12.13
C LYS A 216 -19.47 -3.23 10.94
N LEU A 217 -19.03 -4.11 10.03
CA LEU A 217 -18.29 -3.71 8.84
C LEU A 217 -19.10 -2.75 7.95
N ARG A 218 -20.42 -2.90 7.88
CA ARG A 218 -21.33 -2.00 7.14
C ARG A 218 -21.30 -0.54 7.61
N GLN A 219 -20.72 -0.26 8.79
CA GLN A 219 -20.46 1.10 9.24
C GLN A 219 -19.28 1.78 8.52
N ALA A 220 -18.44 1.01 7.81
CA ALA A 220 -17.40 1.59 6.98
C ALA A 220 -18.04 2.43 5.86
N ARG A 221 -17.39 3.54 5.53
CA ARG A 221 -17.72 4.37 4.37
C ARG A 221 -16.49 4.39 3.47
N VAL A 222 -16.61 3.77 2.31
CA VAL A 222 -15.51 3.57 1.37
C VAL A 222 -15.84 4.35 0.09
N VAL A 223 -15.13 5.45 -0.12
CA VAL A 223 -15.25 6.26 -1.35
C VAL A 223 -14.06 5.98 -2.24
N ILE A 224 -14.34 5.57 -3.48
CA ILE A 224 -13.32 5.25 -4.47
C ILE A 224 -13.35 6.28 -5.58
N ARG A 225 -12.25 7.01 -5.76
CA ARG A 225 -12.08 8.01 -6.81
C ARG A 225 -10.91 7.67 -7.72
N ASN A 226 -10.98 8.17 -8.95
CA ASN A 226 -9.79 8.27 -9.77
C ASN A 226 -9.01 9.53 -9.38
N TRP A 227 -7.69 9.53 -9.52
CA TRP A 227 -6.84 10.67 -9.17
C TRP A 227 -7.24 11.98 -9.87
N GLN A 228 -7.87 11.94 -11.05
CA GLN A 228 -8.35 13.16 -11.72
C GLN A 228 -9.42 13.89 -10.91
N ALA A 229 -10.14 13.20 -10.02
CA ALA A 229 -11.06 13.83 -9.07
C ALA A 229 -10.33 14.64 -7.99
N LEU A 230 -9.02 14.43 -7.84
CA LEU A 230 -8.14 15.23 -7.00
C LEU A 230 -7.53 16.44 -7.75
N ASN A 231 -7.93 16.69 -8.99
CA ASN A 231 -7.37 17.81 -9.76
C ASN A 231 -7.64 19.14 -9.03
N TRP A 232 -6.59 19.95 -8.90
CA TRP A 232 -6.63 21.26 -8.27
C TRP A 232 -5.74 22.24 -9.04
N GLU A 233 -6.06 23.52 -8.93
CA GLU A 233 -5.28 24.60 -9.54
C GLU A 233 -4.86 25.59 -8.45
N SER A 234 -3.61 26.04 -8.51
CA SER A 234 -3.12 27.13 -7.67
C SER A 234 -3.55 28.48 -8.24
N ASP A 235 -3.61 29.51 -7.39
CA ASP A 235 -3.92 30.88 -7.83
C ASP A 235 -2.96 31.35 -8.92
N GLU A 236 -1.67 31.03 -8.82
CA GLU A 236 -0.68 31.36 -9.85
C GLU A 236 -0.98 30.71 -11.21
N ARG A 237 -1.49 29.46 -11.21
CA ARG A 237 -1.85 28.76 -12.45
C ARG A 237 -3.15 29.29 -13.05
N LEU A 238 -4.12 29.65 -12.21
CA LEU A 238 -5.37 30.28 -12.64
C LEU A 238 -5.12 31.67 -13.22
N ALA A 239 -4.27 32.47 -12.58
CA ALA A 239 -3.90 33.81 -13.05
C ALA A 239 -3.19 33.79 -14.41
N ARG A 240 -2.49 32.69 -14.76
CA ARG A 240 -1.85 32.51 -16.07
C ARG A 240 -2.81 32.03 -17.16
N LYS A 241 -3.99 31.51 -16.83
CA LYS A 241 -5.01 31.14 -17.82
C LYS A 241 -5.84 32.37 -18.20
N LYS A 242 -5.78 32.78 -19.46
CA LYS A 242 -6.67 33.80 -20.04
C LYS A 242 -8.09 33.22 -20.26
N GLY A 243 -8.79 32.89 -19.17
CA GLY A 243 -10.14 32.32 -19.18
C GLY A 243 -11.23 33.30 -18.73
N VAL A 244 -12.48 33.01 -19.09
CA VAL A 244 -13.69 33.79 -18.70
C VAL A 244 -14.08 33.55 -17.23
N ASP A 245 -13.67 32.41 -16.65
CA ASP A 245 -13.91 32.10 -15.25
C ASP A 245 -12.91 32.84 -14.35
N LYS A 246 -13.41 33.87 -13.64
CA LYS A 246 -12.63 34.73 -12.74
C LYS A 246 -12.59 34.21 -11.30
N ARG A 247 -13.10 33.00 -11.02
CA ARG A 247 -13.05 32.41 -9.69
C ARG A 247 -11.61 32.03 -9.34
N GLY A 248 -11.12 32.48 -8.18
CA GLY A 248 -9.81 32.11 -7.65
C GLY A 248 -9.73 30.63 -7.27
N ALA A 249 -8.57 30.18 -6.77
CA ALA A 249 -8.40 28.82 -6.32
C ALA A 249 -9.44 28.48 -5.24
N LYS A 250 -10.01 27.27 -5.31
CA LYS A 250 -10.94 26.77 -4.28
C LYS A 250 -10.23 26.83 -2.92
N SER A 251 -10.95 27.10 -1.83
CA SER A 251 -10.44 26.85 -0.49
C SER A 251 -10.29 25.34 -0.25
N ASP A 252 -9.47 24.94 0.73
CA ASP A 252 -9.30 23.53 1.08
C ASP A 252 -10.61 22.88 1.53
N GLU A 253 -11.47 23.63 2.23
CA GLU A 253 -12.82 23.20 2.60
C GLU A 253 -13.71 22.90 1.39
N ALA A 254 -13.73 23.80 0.40
CA ALA A 254 -14.52 23.62 -0.82
C ALA A 254 -13.98 22.47 -1.67
N TYR A 255 -12.65 22.38 -1.78
CA TYR A 255 -11.98 21.30 -2.50
C TYR A 255 -12.24 19.93 -1.87
N ALA A 256 -12.06 19.79 -0.55
CA ALA A 256 -12.28 18.55 0.15
C ALA A 256 -13.74 18.09 0.04
N ARG A 257 -14.72 19.00 0.10
CA ARG A 257 -16.14 18.67 -0.07
C ARG A 257 -16.43 18.00 -1.42
N GLU A 258 -15.83 18.52 -2.49
CA GLU A 258 -16.00 17.99 -3.84
C GLU A 258 -15.27 16.66 -4.03
N ALA A 259 -14.00 16.59 -3.64
CA ALA A 259 -13.17 15.39 -3.81
C ALA A 259 -13.72 14.19 -3.02
N LEU A 260 -14.15 14.42 -1.79
CA LEU A 260 -14.59 13.38 -0.84
C LEU A 260 -16.06 12.97 -1.01
N GLY A 261 -16.91 13.83 -1.58
CA GLY A 261 -18.34 13.54 -1.75
C GLY A 261 -19.03 13.21 -0.42
N GLU A 262 -19.49 11.96 -0.25
CA GLU A 262 -20.14 11.50 0.99
C GLU A 262 -19.22 11.54 2.22
N LEU A 263 -17.90 11.54 2.03
CA LEU A 263 -16.93 11.72 3.12
C LEU A 263 -16.62 13.20 3.41
N SER A 264 -17.35 14.14 2.81
CA SER A 264 -17.07 15.58 2.91
C SER A 264 -17.11 16.17 4.32
N THR A 265 -17.78 15.53 5.28
CA THR A 265 -17.82 15.94 6.70
C THR A 265 -16.99 15.03 7.61
N ALA A 266 -16.47 13.91 7.08
CA ALA A 266 -15.72 12.94 7.85
C ALA A 266 -14.31 13.47 8.18
N ARG A 267 -13.85 13.21 9.40
CA ARG A 267 -12.49 13.52 9.85
C ARG A 267 -11.70 12.24 10.09
N ASN A 268 -10.38 12.37 10.19
CA ASN A 268 -9.46 11.26 10.45
C ASN A 268 -9.57 10.18 9.36
N LEU A 269 -9.38 10.59 8.11
CA LEU A 269 -9.55 9.72 6.95
C LEU A 269 -8.40 8.71 6.83
N LEU A 270 -8.73 7.47 6.47
CA LEU A 270 -7.75 6.52 5.98
C LEU A 270 -7.64 6.64 4.47
N VAL A 271 -6.43 6.82 3.93
CA VAL A 271 -6.22 6.84 2.49
C VAL A 271 -5.61 5.53 2.02
N ILE A 272 -6.11 4.99 0.92
CA ILE A 272 -5.52 3.84 0.22
C ILE A 272 -5.24 4.25 -1.22
N ASN A 273 -3.99 4.20 -1.65
CA ASN A 273 -3.63 4.40 -3.07
C ASN A 273 -3.35 3.04 -3.71
N ASP A 274 -4.02 2.75 -4.81
CA ASP A 274 -3.63 1.66 -5.70
C ASP A 274 -2.72 2.19 -6.82
N GLU A 275 -1.77 1.37 -7.26
CA GLU A 275 -0.66 1.76 -8.12
C GLU A 275 0.04 3.05 -7.65
N ALA A 276 0.41 3.07 -6.37
CA ALA A 276 0.97 4.23 -5.70
C ALA A 276 2.30 4.76 -6.28
N HIS A 277 2.90 4.10 -7.28
CA HIS A 277 4.03 4.67 -8.04
C HIS A 277 3.64 5.91 -8.86
N HIS A 278 2.35 6.16 -9.07
CA HIS A 278 1.83 7.42 -9.60
C HIS A 278 1.71 8.52 -8.52
N ALA A 279 1.73 8.17 -7.24
CA ALA A 279 1.45 9.07 -6.12
C ALA A 279 2.73 9.42 -5.33
N TRP A 280 3.62 10.22 -5.91
CA TRP A 280 4.90 10.59 -5.30
C TRP A 280 5.09 12.11 -5.21
N ARG A 281 5.91 12.57 -4.25
CA ARG A 281 6.25 13.98 -4.12
C ARG A 281 7.41 14.33 -5.04
N VAL A 282 7.20 15.34 -5.87
CA VAL A 282 8.24 15.87 -6.77
C VAL A 282 9.20 16.71 -5.93
N PRO A 283 10.51 16.37 -5.83
CA PRO A 283 11.44 17.16 -5.05
C PRO A 283 11.59 18.58 -5.63
N ALA A 284 11.54 19.60 -4.76
CA ALA A 284 11.54 21.01 -5.16
C ALA A 284 12.76 21.43 -6.02
N GLU A 285 13.90 20.76 -5.83
CA GLU A 285 15.17 21.11 -6.48
C GLU A 285 15.52 20.23 -7.69
N SER A 286 14.69 19.22 -7.99
CA SER A 286 14.98 18.26 -9.05
C SER A 286 14.17 18.57 -10.30
N LYS A 287 14.82 19.15 -11.32
CA LYS A 287 14.42 18.83 -12.71
C LYS A 287 14.65 17.33 -12.85
N VAL A 288 13.64 16.49 -12.62
CA VAL A 288 13.77 15.04 -12.72
C VAL A 288 14.02 14.70 -14.20
N LYS A 289 15.30 14.71 -14.60
CA LYS A 289 15.73 14.54 -15.99
C LYS A 289 15.21 13.19 -16.50
N GLY A 290 14.44 13.24 -17.59
CA GLY A 290 13.93 12.06 -18.29
C GLY A 290 12.58 11.51 -17.78
N VAL A 291 11.90 12.22 -16.88
CA VAL A 291 10.50 11.93 -16.53
C VAL A 291 9.57 12.73 -17.43
N LYS A 292 8.46 12.12 -17.87
CA LYS A 292 7.48 12.83 -18.68
C LYS A 292 6.81 13.90 -17.83
N LYS A 293 6.52 15.05 -18.46
CA LYS A 293 5.83 16.18 -17.80
C LYS A 293 4.46 15.74 -17.26
N GLU A 294 3.77 14.86 -17.98
CA GLU A 294 2.49 14.27 -17.60
C GLU A 294 2.58 13.49 -16.27
N ASP A 295 3.61 12.66 -16.09
CA ASP A 295 3.81 11.87 -14.87
C ASP A 295 4.07 12.78 -13.64
N ILE A 296 4.83 13.87 -13.84
CA ILE A 296 5.07 14.88 -12.80
C ILE A 296 3.76 15.59 -12.45
N GLU A 297 2.94 15.93 -13.44
CA GLU A 297 1.66 16.60 -13.24
C GLU A 297 0.65 15.71 -12.51
N GLU A 298 0.54 14.44 -12.92
CA GLU A 298 -0.28 13.42 -12.24
C GLU A 298 0.12 13.31 -10.76
N ALA A 299 1.41 13.09 -10.49
CA ALA A 299 1.92 12.93 -9.14
C ALA A 299 1.69 14.17 -8.25
N THR A 300 1.92 15.36 -8.83
CA THR A 300 1.68 16.64 -8.15
C THR A 300 0.21 16.83 -7.79
N LYS A 301 -0.70 16.52 -8.72
CA LYS A 301 -2.14 16.65 -8.47
C LYS A 301 -2.63 15.63 -7.45
N TRP A 302 -2.16 14.39 -7.55
CA TRP A 302 -2.55 13.32 -6.65
C TRP A 302 -2.12 13.62 -5.21
N VAL A 303 -0.82 13.77 -4.96
CA VAL A 303 -0.32 13.99 -3.59
C VAL A 303 -0.69 15.36 -3.06
N GLY A 304 -0.64 16.40 -3.90
CA GLY A 304 -1.09 17.73 -3.51
C GLY A 304 -2.59 17.77 -3.16
N GLY A 305 -3.42 17.00 -3.87
CA GLY A 305 -4.82 16.85 -3.52
C GLY A 305 -5.02 16.20 -2.14
N LEU A 306 -4.22 15.17 -1.82
CA LEU A 306 -4.23 14.56 -0.49
C LEU A 306 -3.76 15.54 0.59
N ASP A 307 -2.79 16.41 0.32
CA ASP A 307 -2.35 17.45 1.26
C ASP A 307 -3.49 18.43 1.60
N ARG A 308 -4.24 18.86 0.58
CA ARG A 308 -5.39 19.75 0.77
C ARG A 308 -6.51 19.07 1.56
N ILE A 309 -6.77 17.79 1.28
CA ILE A 309 -7.71 16.98 2.08
C ILE A 309 -7.22 16.87 3.53
N HIS A 310 -5.92 16.66 3.75
CA HIS A 310 -5.36 16.59 5.10
C HIS A 310 -5.59 17.90 5.87
N GLN A 311 -5.37 19.07 5.26
CA GLN A 311 -5.62 20.35 5.91
C GLN A 311 -7.09 20.54 6.33
N ALA A 312 -8.03 20.11 5.50
CA ALA A 312 -9.46 20.27 5.78
C ALA A 312 -10.05 19.20 6.73
N ARG A 313 -9.59 17.94 6.65
CA ARG A 313 -10.24 16.80 7.31
C ARG A 313 -9.33 15.95 8.19
N GLY A 314 -8.02 16.08 8.06
CA GLY A 314 -7.05 15.20 8.67
C GLY A 314 -7.02 13.83 8.00
N ILE A 315 -5.82 13.40 7.60
CA ILE A 315 -5.52 12.03 7.16
C ILE A 315 -4.81 11.33 8.30
N LEU A 316 -5.37 10.21 8.75
CA LEU A 316 -4.81 9.35 9.79
C LEU A 316 -3.48 8.72 9.32
N ALA A 317 -3.55 8.05 8.17
CA ALA A 317 -2.42 7.43 7.50
C ALA A 317 -2.80 7.16 6.04
N CYS A 318 -1.78 7.02 5.20
CA CYS A 318 -1.93 6.58 3.81
C CYS A 318 -1.26 5.23 3.62
N PHE A 319 -1.99 4.27 3.04
CA PHE A 319 -1.50 2.95 2.70
C PHE A 319 -1.38 2.83 1.17
N ASP A 320 -0.14 2.80 0.71
CA ASP A 320 0.24 2.74 -0.69
C ASP A 320 0.42 1.27 -1.10
N PHE A 321 -0.26 0.84 -2.15
CA PHE A 321 -0.11 -0.49 -2.73
C PHE A 321 0.41 -0.38 -4.16
N THR A 322 1.48 -1.11 -4.48
CA THR A 322 2.00 -1.14 -5.86
C THR A 322 2.90 -2.35 -6.11
N ALA A 323 3.03 -2.76 -7.37
CA ALA A 323 4.03 -3.74 -7.78
C ALA A 323 5.41 -3.12 -8.06
N THR A 324 5.43 -1.84 -8.43
CA THR A 324 6.59 -1.14 -8.99
C THR A 324 6.87 0.15 -8.23
N PRO A 325 7.36 0.10 -6.97
CA PRO A 325 7.53 1.28 -6.11
C PRO A 325 8.78 2.09 -6.49
N PHE A 326 8.85 2.52 -7.75
CA PHE A 326 9.91 3.37 -8.25
C PHE A 326 9.29 4.65 -8.77
N VAL A 327 9.86 5.78 -8.34
CA VAL A 327 9.59 7.06 -8.99
C VAL A 327 10.18 6.97 -10.40
N PRO A 328 9.43 7.31 -11.46
CA PRO A 328 10.00 7.45 -12.79
C PRO A 328 11.21 8.38 -12.67
N SER A 329 12.40 7.93 -13.10
CA SER A 329 13.63 8.71 -12.95
C SER A 329 14.34 8.98 -14.28
N GLY A 330 13.71 8.60 -15.40
CA GLY A 330 14.27 8.75 -16.75
C GLY A 330 15.52 7.92 -17.04
N LYS A 331 16.16 7.34 -16.02
CA LYS A 331 17.22 6.36 -16.16
C LYS A 331 16.57 5.00 -16.40
N LYS A 332 17.01 4.31 -17.46
CA LYS A 332 16.53 2.97 -17.80
C LYS A 332 16.71 2.07 -16.58
N SER A 333 15.60 1.49 -16.14
CA SER A 333 15.51 0.47 -15.10
C SER A 333 16.30 -0.78 -15.48
#